data_AF-A0A7S2API7-F1
#
_entry.id   AF-A0A7S2API7-F1
#
_cell.length_a   1.000
_cell.length_b   1.000
_cell.length_c   1.000
_cell.angle_alpha   90.00
_cell.angle_beta   90.00
_cell.angle_gamma   90.00
#
_symmetry.space_group_name_H-M   'P 1'
#
loop_
_entity.id
_entity.type
_entity.pdbx_description
1 polymer ?
#
loop_
_entity_poly.entity_id
_entity_poly.type
_entity_poly.pdbx_seq_one_letter_code
_entity_poly.pdbx_strand_id
1 'polypeptide(L)'
;DHQLLNHSDKDVRLITACILADILRIFAPEAPYVSEHLLEIFSLFVKQLHGLSTDFRAEANTGGTRCAYILESLATVNSCIILTELMQQGHHGAEDITNELCECLLSSIRPEHPKSVQSHALNVLTVCLDEPEIIPTSLLDTILVFLLPASKKE
;
A
#
# COMPACT_ATOMS: atom_id res chain seq x y z
N ASP A 1 -0.86 20.15 -0.05
CA ASP A 1 -1.01 20.80 -1.37
C ASP A 1 -1.26 19.71 -2.41
N HIS A 2 -2.48 19.63 -2.95
CA HIS A 2 -2.86 18.60 -3.92
C HIS A 2 -2.00 18.63 -5.20
N GLN A 3 -1.32 19.74 -5.47
CA GLN A 3 -0.40 19.86 -6.61
C GLN A 3 0.79 18.90 -6.51
N LEU A 4 1.23 18.54 -5.31
CA LEU A 4 2.34 17.59 -5.11
C LEU A 4 1.87 16.13 -5.24
N LEU A 5 0.69 15.81 -4.69
CA LEU A 5 0.10 14.46 -4.77
C LEU A 5 -0.20 14.06 -6.22
N ASN A 6 -0.69 15.01 -7.02
CA ASN A 6 -1.07 14.81 -8.42
C ASN A 6 -0.09 15.50 -9.39
N HIS A 7 1.15 15.73 -8.98
CA HIS A 7 2.15 16.39 -9.81
C HIS A 7 2.36 15.60 -11.11
N SER A 8 2.67 16.24 -12.25
CA SER A 8 2.85 15.55 -13.53
C SER A 8 4.08 14.63 -13.54
N ASP A 9 5.16 15.06 -12.90
CA ASP A 9 6.40 14.29 -12.73
C ASP A 9 6.23 13.13 -11.74
N LYS A 10 6.57 11.92 -12.19
CA LYS A 10 6.51 10.69 -11.38
C LYS A 10 7.48 10.71 -10.20
N ASP A 11 8.66 11.31 -10.35
CA ASP A 11 9.69 11.30 -9.32
C ASP A 11 9.32 12.27 -8.19
N VAL A 12 8.66 13.38 -8.52
CA VAL A 12 8.08 14.30 -7.53
C VAL A 12 7.02 13.57 -6.69
N ARG A 13 6.11 12.83 -7.34
CA ARG A 13 5.10 12.04 -6.62
C ARG A 13 5.72 10.96 -5.73
N LEU A 14 6.74 10.26 -6.23
CA LEU A 14 7.42 9.21 -5.50
C LEU A 14 8.18 9.75 -4.27
N ILE A 15 8.91 10.86 -4.43
CA ILE A 15 9.59 11.53 -3.32
C ILE A 15 8.58 12.07 -2.30
N THR A 16 7.46 12.64 -2.78
CA THR A 16 6.36 13.10 -1.93
C THR A 16 5.81 11.94 -1.08
N ALA A 17 5.61 10.77 -1.69
CA ALA A 17 5.19 9.57 -0.97
C ALA A 17 6.21 9.13 0.10
N CYS A 18 7.51 9.12 -0.20
CA CYS A 18 8.52 8.80 0.82
C CYS A 18 8.46 9.77 2.02
N ILE A 19 8.32 11.07 1.76
CA ILE A 19 8.21 12.09 2.82
C ILE A 19 6.95 11.88 3.66
N LEU A 20 5.81 11.58 3.03
CA LEU A 20 4.57 11.32 3.74
C LEU A 20 4.64 10.06 4.60
N ALA A 21 5.30 9.00 4.10
CA ALA A 21 5.54 7.78 4.88
C ALA A 21 6.40 8.07 6.13
N ASP A 22 7.43 8.90 5.98
CA ASP A 22 8.24 9.38 7.11
C ASP A 22 7.42 10.20 8.11
N ILE A 23 6.53 11.08 7.65
CA ILE A 23 5.67 11.86 8.55
C ILE A 23 4.76 10.94 9.35
N LEU A 24 4.10 9.96 8.71
CA LEU A 24 3.28 8.98 9.43
C LEU A 24 4.10 8.20 10.46
N ARG A 25 5.34 7.83 10.11
CA ARG A 25 6.26 7.13 11.00
C ARG A 25 6.72 7.98 12.19
N ILE A 26 6.99 9.27 11.98
CA ILE A 26 7.46 10.20 13.02
C ILE A 26 6.35 10.51 14.03
N PHE A 27 5.12 10.68 13.55
CA PHE A 27 3.98 11.06 14.38
C PHE A 27 3.22 9.87 14.98
N ALA A 28 3.58 8.64 14.61
CA ALA A 28 3.01 7.44 15.21
C ALA A 28 3.06 7.51 16.76
N PRO A 29 1.96 7.13 17.46
CA PRO A 29 0.79 6.41 16.94
C PRO A 29 -0.29 7.28 16.29
N GLU A 30 -0.31 8.59 16.51
CA GLU A 30 -1.39 9.47 16.04
C GLU A 30 -0.98 10.26 14.79
N ALA A 31 -1.60 9.95 13.65
CA ALA A 31 -1.29 10.65 12.41
C ALA A 31 -1.73 12.13 12.47
N PRO A 32 -0.91 13.07 11.94
CA PRO A 32 -1.18 14.50 12.07
C PRO A 32 -2.17 15.01 11.01
N TYR A 33 -2.91 14.11 10.35
CA TYR A 33 -3.79 14.41 9.22
C TYR A 33 -5.21 13.97 9.51
N VAL A 34 -6.18 14.67 8.93
CA VAL A 34 -7.60 14.27 8.98
C VAL A 34 -7.89 13.14 7.99
N SER A 35 -8.98 12.40 8.22
CA SER A 35 -9.39 11.22 7.44
C SER A 35 -9.35 11.42 5.92
N GLU A 36 -9.89 12.53 5.40
CA GLU A 36 -9.90 12.82 3.96
C GLU A 36 -8.48 12.89 3.37
N HIS A 37 -7.55 13.52 4.09
CA HIS A 37 -6.16 13.66 3.64
C HIS A 37 -5.42 12.32 3.75
N LEU A 38 -5.73 11.52 4.78
CA LEU A 38 -5.17 10.18 4.93
C LEU A 38 -5.56 9.30 3.74
N LEU A 39 -6.81 9.34 3.30
CA LEU A 39 -7.25 8.58 2.11
C LEU A 39 -6.51 8.99 0.85
N GLU A 40 -6.29 10.29 0.62
CA GLU A 40 -5.48 10.75 -0.51
C GLU A 40 -4.02 10.28 -0.43
N ILE A 41 -3.44 10.31 0.78
CA ILE A 41 -2.08 9.83 1.04
C ILE A 41 -1.97 8.33 0.75
N PHE A 42 -2.92 7.51 1.25
CA PHE A 42 -2.94 6.08 0.97
C PHE A 42 -3.16 5.78 -0.51
N SER A 43 -4.04 6.53 -1.20
CA SER A 43 -4.20 6.42 -2.65
C SER A 43 -2.89 6.70 -3.39
N LEU A 44 -2.12 7.71 -2.96
CA LEU A 44 -0.79 7.97 -3.51
C LEU A 44 0.17 6.81 -3.25
N PHE A 45 0.20 6.24 -2.05
CA PHE A 45 1.03 5.08 -1.73
C PHE A 45 0.72 3.89 -2.62
N VAL A 46 -0.56 3.52 -2.78
CA VAL A 46 -0.99 2.43 -3.66
C VAL A 46 -0.49 2.66 -5.09
N LYS A 47 -0.67 3.87 -5.63
CA LYS A 47 -0.15 4.24 -6.96
C LYS A 47 1.37 4.11 -7.08
N GLN A 48 2.12 4.45 -6.04
CA GLN A 48 3.59 4.29 -6.05
C GLN A 48 4.01 2.82 -5.89
N LEU A 49 3.29 2.04 -5.08
CA LEU A 49 3.60 0.63 -4.82
C LEU A 49 3.41 -0.26 -6.05
N HIS A 50 2.58 0.15 -7.03
CA HIS A 50 2.55 -0.51 -8.35
C HIS A 50 3.92 -0.51 -9.05
N GLY A 51 4.80 0.43 -8.71
CA GLY A 51 6.19 0.46 -9.17
C GLY A 51 7.02 -0.74 -8.71
N LEU A 52 6.59 -1.48 -7.69
CA LEU A 52 7.22 -2.74 -7.27
C LEU A 52 7.15 -3.83 -8.34
N SER A 53 6.20 -3.75 -9.28
CA SER A 53 6.11 -4.70 -10.39
C SER A 53 7.22 -4.52 -11.45
N THR A 54 7.98 -3.42 -11.39
CA THR A 54 9.07 -3.13 -12.33
C THR A 54 10.38 -3.80 -11.91
N ASP A 55 11.16 -4.25 -12.89
CA ASP A 55 12.38 -5.04 -12.65
C ASP A 55 13.34 -4.37 -11.65
N PHE A 56 13.55 -5.03 -10.52
CA PHE A 56 14.59 -4.71 -9.52
C PHE A 56 16.03 -4.96 -10.04
N ARG A 57 16.17 -5.52 -11.25
CA ARG A 57 17.45 -5.99 -11.82
C ARG A 57 18.32 -4.87 -12.37
N ALA A 58 17.80 -3.66 -12.54
CA ALA A 58 18.61 -2.52 -12.92
C ALA A 58 19.24 -1.91 -11.66
N GLU A 59 20.57 -2.00 -11.54
CA GLU A 59 21.38 -1.38 -10.46
C GLU A 59 21.18 0.14 -10.34
N ALA A 60 20.47 0.77 -11.29
CA ALA A 60 20.07 2.17 -11.32
C ALA A 60 18.58 2.43 -11.03
N ASN A 61 17.78 1.42 -10.63
CA ASN A 61 16.34 1.59 -10.38
C ASN A 61 16.06 2.25 -9.02
N THR A 62 16.41 3.54 -8.93
CA THR A 62 16.07 4.42 -7.79
C THR A 62 14.57 4.46 -7.50
N GLY A 63 13.73 4.19 -8.51
CA GLY A 63 12.28 4.07 -8.35
C GLY A 63 11.88 2.87 -7.50
N GLY A 64 12.32 1.67 -7.90
CA GLY A 64 12.03 0.42 -7.18
C GLY A 64 12.52 0.44 -5.72
N THR A 65 13.70 1.03 -5.47
CA THR A 65 14.21 1.22 -4.09
C THR A 65 13.30 2.11 -3.25
N ARG A 66 12.78 3.21 -3.81
CA ARG A 66 11.87 4.11 -3.09
C ARG A 66 10.49 3.49 -2.87
N CYS A 67 9.98 2.71 -3.82
CA CYS A 67 8.75 1.93 -3.64
C CYS A 67 8.91 0.91 -2.51
N ALA A 68 10.04 0.20 -2.46
CA ALA A 68 10.34 -0.74 -1.38
C ALA A 68 10.48 -0.03 -0.03
N TYR A 69 11.05 1.17 0.00
CA TYR A 69 11.14 1.99 1.20
C TYR A 69 9.75 2.44 1.72
N ILE A 70 8.84 2.85 0.83
CA ILE A 70 7.45 3.17 1.23
C ILE A 70 6.82 1.94 1.90
N LEU A 71 6.93 0.78 1.26
CA LEU A 71 6.39 -0.47 1.80
C LEU A 71 6.98 -0.83 3.17
N GLU A 72 8.30 -0.72 3.31
CA GLU A 72 9.03 -0.95 4.56
C GLU A 72 8.54 0.01 5.66
N SER A 73 8.40 1.30 5.36
CA SER A 73 7.92 2.29 6.32
C SER A 73 6.50 1.95 6.79
N LEU A 74 5.58 1.64 5.87
CA LEU A 74 4.21 1.28 6.20
C LEU A 74 4.14 0.02 7.08
N ALA A 75 4.96 -0.99 6.78
CA ALA A 75 5.02 -2.23 7.54
C ALA A 75 5.68 -2.05 8.92
N THR A 76 6.65 -1.15 9.06
CA THR A 76 7.41 -0.96 10.30
C THR A 76 6.57 -0.33 11.41
N VAL A 77 5.70 0.60 11.06
CA VAL A 77 4.81 1.29 12.01
C VAL A 77 3.34 0.87 11.88
N ASN A 78 3.08 -0.23 11.16
CA ASN A 78 1.73 -0.72 10.89
C ASN A 78 0.77 0.39 10.44
N SER A 79 1.23 1.31 9.58
CA SER A 79 0.43 2.47 9.17
C SER A 79 -0.90 2.09 8.54
N CYS A 80 -1.02 0.88 7.98
CA CYS A 80 -2.25 0.40 7.37
C CYS A 80 -3.40 0.19 8.37
N ILE A 81 -3.13 0.16 9.69
CA ILE A 81 -4.16 0.23 10.74
C ILE A 81 -5.05 1.46 10.54
N ILE A 82 -4.44 2.60 10.19
CA ILE A 82 -5.19 3.84 9.94
C ILE A 82 -6.21 3.63 8.81
N LEU A 83 -5.80 2.94 7.74
CA LEU A 83 -6.68 2.69 6.59
C LEU A 83 -7.81 1.72 6.96
N THR A 84 -7.53 0.67 7.74
CA THR A 84 -8.56 -0.27 8.23
C THR A 84 -9.54 0.39 9.19
N GLU A 85 -9.08 1.27 10.08
CA GLU A 85 -9.93 2.05 10.97
C GLU A 85 -10.88 2.97 10.19
N LEU A 86 -10.37 3.65 9.15
CA LEU A 86 -11.19 4.51 8.29
C LEU A 86 -12.24 3.71 7.52
N MET A 87 -11.89 2.50 7.08
CA MET A 87 -12.82 1.56 6.46
C MET A 87 -13.93 1.14 7.43
N GLN A 88 -13.59 0.77 8.67
CA GLN A 88 -14.58 0.38 9.69
C GLN A 88 -15.49 1.54 10.12
N GLN A 89 -14.96 2.76 10.14
CA GLN A 89 -15.73 3.98 10.41
C GLN A 89 -16.66 4.37 9.26
N GLY A 90 -16.59 3.69 8.11
CA GLY A 90 -17.45 3.93 6.95
C GLY A 90 -17.08 5.17 6.14
N HIS A 91 -15.80 5.61 6.19
CA HIS A 91 -15.35 6.71 5.34
C HIS A 91 -15.39 6.28 3.86
N HIS A 92 -16.00 7.11 3.04
CA HIS A 92 -16.19 6.83 1.61
C HIS A 92 -14.85 6.63 0.90
N GLY A 93 -14.70 5.50 0.20
CA GLY A 93 -13.50 5.14 -0.58
C GLY A 93 -12.38 4.45 0.22
N ALA A 94 -12.51 4.31 1.55
CA ALA A 94 -11.52 3.60 2.36
C ALA A 94 -11.44 2.10 2.03
N GLU A 95 -12.60 1.47 1.83
CA GLU A 95 -12.69 0.06 1.40
C GLU A 95 -12.04 -0.13 0.02
N ASP A 96 -12.36 0.75 -0.95
CA ASP A 96 -11.79 0.69 -2.30
C ASP A 96 -10.26 0.81 -2.27
N ILE A 97 -9.71 1.76 -1.51
CA ILE A 97 -8.26 1.94 -1.36
C ILE A 97 -7.62 0.74 -0.67
N THR A 98 -8.30 0.12 0.30
CA THR A 98 -7.81 -1.10 0.98
C THR A 98 -7.75 -2.27 0.00
N ASN A 99 -8.80 -2.45 -0.81
CA ASN A 99 -8.85 -3.47 -1.85
C ASN A 99 -7.75 -3.25 -2.89
N GLU A 100 -7.59 -2.02 -3.39
CA GLU A 100 -6.55 -1.67 -4.35
C GLU A 100 -5.14 -1.89 -3.77
N LEU A 101 -4.92 -1.61 -2.48
CA LEU A 101 -3.63 -1.89 -1.82
C LEU A 101 -3.33 -3.39 -1.80
N CYS A 102 -4.29 -4.21 -1.38
CA CYS A 102 -4.13 -5.66 -1.31
C CYS A 102 -3.91 -6.25 -2.71
N GLU A 103 -4.71 -5.85 -3.69
CA GLU A 103 -4.54 -6.25 -5.10
C GLU A 103 -3.18 -5.82 -5.64
N CYS A 104 -2.77 -4.58 -5.39
CA CYS A 104 -1.47 -4.04 -5.81
C CYS A 104 -0.32 -4.90 -5.27
N LEU A 105 -0.32 -5.24 -3.98
CA LEU A 105 0.75 -6.04 -3.38
C LEU A 105 0.75 -7.48 -3.91
N LEU A 106 -0.42 -8.13 -3.97
CA LEU A 106 -0.55 -9.50 -4.48
C LEU A 106 -0.15 -9.61 -5.96
N SER A 107 -0.49 -8.60 -6.77
CA SER A 107 -0.16 -8.56 -8.19
C SER A 107 1.25 -8.06 -8.49
N SER A 108 1.90 -7.33 -7.58
CA SER A 108 3.24 -6.73 -7.81
C SER A 108 4.38 -7.57 -7.24
N ILE A 109 4.19 -8.29 -6.13
CA ILE A 109 5.27 -9.05 -5.52
C ILE A 109 5.67 -10.26 -6.37
N ARG A 110 6.98 -10.49 -6.49
CA ARG A 110 7.58 -11.57 -7.29
C ARG A 110 8.60 -12.37 -6.47
N PRO A 111 8.83 -13.65 -6.79
CA PRO A 111 9.85 -14.47 -6.13
C PRO A 111 11.26 -13.88 -6.17
N GLU A 112 11.56 -13.08 -7.19
CA GLU A 112 12.86 -12.42 -7.39
C GLU A 112 13.08 -11.23 -6.46
N HIS A 113 12.04 -10.73 -5.77
CA HIS A 113 12.19 -9.64 -4.81
C HIS A 113 13.00 -10.06 -3.59
N PRO A 114 13.73 -9.13 -2.95
CA PRO A 114 14.37 -9.40 -1.67
C PRO A 114 13.37 -9.93 -0.65
N LYS A 115 13.79 -10.90 0.18
CA LYS A 115 12.93 -11.48 1.21
C LYS A 115 12.31 -10.43 2.14
N SER A 116 13.04 -9.35 2.44
CA SER A 116 12.52 -8.23 3.22
C SER A 116 11.29 -7.60 2.57
N VAL A 117 11.33 -7.31 1.26
CA VAL A 117 10.18 -6.74 0.53
C VAL A 117 8.98 -7.69 0.57
N GLN A 118 9.21 -8.99 0.40
CA GLN A 118 8.15 -10.00 0.51
C GLN A 118 7.55 -10.03 1.92
N SER A 119 8.39 -9.99 2.96
CA SER A 119 7.95 -9.96 4.36
C SER A 119 7.18 -8.68 4.71
N HIS A 120 7.62 -7.51 4.22
CA HIS A 120 6.90 -6.25 4.44
C HIS A 120 5.54 -6.26 3.75
N ALA A 121 5.46 -6.77 2.51
CA ALA A 121 4.18 -6.92 1.81
C ALA A 121 3.24 -7.86 2.57
N LEU A 122 3.74 -8.99 3.05
CA LEU A 122 2.95 -9.92 3.85
C LEU A 122 2.46 -9.26 5.14
N ASN A 123 3.32 -8.52 5.86
CA ASN A 123 2.91 -7.81 7.08
C ASN A 123 1.77 -6.82 6.79
N VAL A 124 1.89 -6.01 5.74
CA VAL A 124 0.81 -5.08 5.34
C VAL A 124 -0.49 -5.83 5.03
N LEU A 125 -0.43 -6.92 4.27
CA LEU A 125 -1.61 -7.74 3.95
C LEU A 125 -2.24 -8.34 5.22
N THR A 126 -1.42 -8.79 6.17
CA THR A 126 -1.88 -9.32 7.46
C THR A 126 -2.57 -8.23 8.27
N VAL A 127 -1.98 -7.04 8.38
CA VAL A 127 -2.61 -5.89 9.08
C VAL A 127 -3.97 -5.54 8.47
N CYS A 128 -4.10 -5.54 7.13
CA CYS A 128 -5.37 -5.29 6.47
C CYS A 128 -6.47 -6.33 6.79
N LEU A 129 -6.09 -7.53 7.24
CA LEU A 129 -7.01 -8.63 7.53
C LEU A 129 -7.27 -8.86 9.02
N ASP A 130 -6.26 -8.67 9.86
CA ASP A 130 -6.33 -9.01 11.29
C ASP A 130 -6.92 -7.86 12.13
N GLU A 131 -6.75 -6.61 11.70
CA GLU A 131 -7.21 -5.42 12.43
C GLU A 131 -8.72 -5.16 12.32
N PRO A 132 -9.38 -5.30 11.15
CA PRO A 132 -10.81 -5.03 11.08
C PRO A 132 -11.64 -6.12 11.80
N GLU A 133 -12.56 -5.70 12.66
CA GLU A 133 -13.52 -6.60 13.35
C GLU A 133 -14.41 -7.40 12.37
N ILE A 134 -14.76 -6.76 11.25
CA ILE A 134 -15.55 -7.35 10.17
C ILE A 134 -14.80 -7.10 8.87
N ILE A 135 -14.34 -8.17 8.24
CA ILE A 135 -13.68 -8.12 6.94
C ILE A 135 -14.75 -7.97 5.84
N PRO A 136 -14.68 -6.91 5.01
CA PRO A 136 -15.61 -6.76 3.88
C PRO A 136 -15.49 -7.93 2.90
N THR A 137 -16.63 -8.34 2.34
CA THR A 137 -16.64 -9.44 1.33
C THR A 137 -15.81 -9.09 0.11
N SER A 138 -15.80 -7.82 -0.31
CA SER A 138 -14.97 -7.32 -1.41
C SER A 138 -13.47 -7.55 -1.19
N LEU A 139 -12.99 -7.31 0.03
CA LEU A 139 -11.60 -7.54 0.43
C LEU A 139 -11.26 -9.02 0.44
N LEU A 140 -12.17 -9.85 0.97
CA LEU A 140 -12.01 -11.29 0.96
C LEU A 140 -11.95 -11.84 -0.47
N ASP A 141 -12.87 -11.42 -1.34
CA ASP A 141 -12.91 -11.81 -2.76
C ASP A 141 -11.61 -11.41 -3.46
N THR A 142 -11.12 -10.18 -3.21
CA THR A 142 -9.87 -9.66 -3.75
C THR A 142 -8.71 -10.60 -3.43
N ILE A 143 -8.59 -11.07 -2.18
CA ILE A 143 -7.49 -11.96 -1.78
C ILE A 143 -7.68 -13.38 -2.31
N LEU A 144 -8.90 -13.92 -2.24
CA LEU A 144 -9.21 -15.28 -2.67
C LEU A 144 -8.91 -15.50 -4.16
N VAL A 145 -9.14 -14.48 -5.01
CA VAL A 145 -8.82 -14.55 -6.44
C VAL A 145 -7.34 -14.88 -6.70
N PHE A 146 -6.42 -14.39 -5.87
CA PHE A 146 -4.99 -14.68 -6.01
C PHE A 146 -4.56 -16.02 -5.38
N LEU A 147 -5.37 -16.59 -4.48
CA LEU A 147 -5.07 -17.85 -3.80
C LEU A 147 -5.68 -19.06 -4.52
N LEU A 148 -6.78 -18.87 -5.23
CA LEU A 148 -7.41 -19.93 -6.00
C LEU A 148 -6.51 -20.27 -7.20
N PRO A 149 -6.23 -21.56 -7.45
CA PRO A 149 -5.54 -21.94 -8.68
C PRO A 149 -6.39 -21.42 -9.84
N ALA A 150 -5.77 -20.63 -10.74
CA ALA A 150 -6.43 -20.08 -11.91
C ALA A 150 -7.30 -21.17 -12.52
N SER A 151 -8.62 -21.03 -12.39
CA SER A 151 -9.58 -22.06 -12.75
C SER A 151 -9.18 -22.55 -14.12
N LYS A 152 -8.77 -23.84 -14.22
CA LYS A 152 -8.39 -24.46 -15.48
C LYS A 152 -9.50 -24.10 -16.47
N LYS A 153 -9.19 -23.25 -17.44
CA LYS A 153 -10.01 -23.10 -18.63
C LYS A 153 -10.00 -24.48 -19.28
N GLU A 154 -11.05 -25.26 -19.05
CA GLU A 154 -11.42 -26.39 -19.89
C GLU A 154 -11.69 -25.92 -21.32
#